data_AF-A0A4U7EYI6-F1
#
_entry.id   AF-A0A4U7EYI6-F1
#
_cell.length_a   1.000
_cell.length_b   1.000
_cell.length_c   1.000
_cell.angle_alpha   90.00
_cell.angle_beta   90.00
_cell.angle_gamma   90.00
#
_symmetry.space_group_name_H-M   'P 1'
#
loop_
_entity.id
_entity.type
_entity.pdbx_description
1 polymer ?
#
loop_
_entity_poly.entity_id
_entity_poly.type
_entity_poly.pdbx_seq_one_letter_code
_entity_poly.pdbx_strand_id
1 'polypeptide(L)'
;QQQSPRDVSIDDIPVDIANTQSAEVDSADVPDEIESITRGLAGEQPPTNPLVVLKAARWWYLHGKGGTDPAFQWAIEWTRHLATDSPSDVERFDEFLEYLVTVGFADERHELR
;
A
#
# COMPACT_ATOMS: atom_id res chain seq x y z
N GLN A 1 -3.35 -16.09 43.81
CA GLN A 1 -3.73 -15.11 42.77
C GLN A 1 -2.83 -15.43 41.58
N GLN A 2 -3.24 -16.19 40.57
CA GLN A 2 -4.24 -15.85 39.54
C GLN A 2 -4.02 -14.44 38.97
N GLN A 3 -3.18 -14.37 37.93
CA GLN A 3 -3.26 -13.34 36.89
C GLN A 3 -3.85 -13.99 35.63
N SER A 4 -4.65 -13.23 34.90
CA SER A 4 -5.52 -13.74 33.84
C SER A 4 -4.79 -13.96 32.51
N PRO A 5 -5.16 -14.98 31.70
CA PRO A 5 -4.61 -15.18 30.37
C PRO A 5 -5.27 -14.24 29.35
N ARG A 6 -4.84 -12.98 29.30
CA ARG A 6 -5.19 -12.00 28.24
C ARG A 6 -4.07 -10.99 27.93
N ASP A 7 -2.81 -11.42 27.99
CA ASP A 7 -1.78 -10.73 27.23
C ASP A 7 -1.92 -11.17 25.77
N VAL A 8 -2.48 -10.28 24.95
CA VAL A 8 -2.43 -10.42 23.49
C VAL A 8 -1.11 -9.80 23.07
N SER A 9 -0.11 -10.65 22.80
CA SER A 9 1.12 -10.21 22.16
C SER A 9 0.76 -9.69 20.78
N ILE A 10 0.69 -8.36 20.63
CA ILE A 10 0.82 -7.72 19.33
C ILE A 10 2.28 -7.93 18.95
N ASP A 11 2.54 -8.61 17.83
CA ASP A 11 3.88 -9.02 17.41
C ASP A 11 4.91 -7.89 17.59
N ASP A 12 6.06 -8.21 18.18
CA ASP A 12 7.27 -7.38 18.08
C ASP A 12 7.60 -7.24 16.58
N ILE A 13 7.14 -6.16 15.94
CA ILE A 13 7.36 -5.94 14.50
C ILE A 13 8.87 -5.75 14.31
N PRO A 14 9.60 -6.73 13.73
CA PRO A 14 11.02 -6.58 13.49
C PRO A 14 11.15 -5.72 12.25
N VAL A 15 11.34 -4.41 12.46
CA VAL A 15 11.62 -3.48 11.37
C VAL A 15 13.06 -3.72 10.94
N ASP A 16 13.25 -4.53 9.91
CA ASP A 16 14.56 -4.77 9.33
C ASP A 16 14.97 -3.55 8.48
N ILE A 17 15.66 -2.61 9.12
CA ILE A 17 16.16 -1.37 8.52
C ILE A 17 17.24 -1.63 7.46
N ALA A 18 17.80 -2.85 7.39
CA ALA A 18 18.68 -3.24 6.27
C ALA A 18 17.88 -3.62 5.01
N ASN A 19 16.58 -3.89 5.15
CA ASN A 19 15.68 -4.27 4.05
C ASN A 19 14.81 -3.13 3.50
N THR A 20 15.00 -1.88 3.93
CA THR A 20 14.71 -0.71 3.06
C THR A 20 15.71 -0.66 1.91
N GLN A 21 15.69 -1.71 1.08
CA GLN A 21 16.41 -1.74 -0.18
C GLN A 21 15.69 -0.78 -1.12
N SER A 22 16.41 0.23 -1.59
CA SER A 22 15.93 1.16 -2.62
C SER A 22 15.91 0.47 -4.00
N ALA A 23 15.24 -0.67 -4.08
CA ALA A 23 15.14 -1.50 -5.26
C ALA A 23 14.15 -0.89 -6.26
N GLU A 24 14.44 -1.06 -7.54
CA GLU A 24 13.43 -0.99 -8.58
C GLU A 24 12.53 -2.21 -8.40
N VAL A 25 11.30 -1.99 -7.92
CA VAL A 25 10.28 -3.03 -7.78
C VAL A 25 9.71 -3.33 -9.16
N ASP A 26 9.71 -4.60 -9.56
CA ASP A 26 8.94 -5.11 -10.71
C ASP A 26 7.58 -5.64 -10.23
N SER A 27 6.54 -5.58 -11.07
CA SER A 27 5.22 -6.10 -10.74
C SER A 27 5.23 -7.60 -10.45
N ALA A 28 6.15 -8.36 -11.07
CA ALA A 28 6.32 -9.80 -10.82
C ALA A 28 6.88 -10.13 -9.42
N ASP A 29 7.48 -9.16 -8.71
CA ASP A 29 7.93 -9.32 -7.32
C ASP A 29 6.81 -9.00 -6.30
N VAL A 30 5.70 -8.41 -6.75
CA VAL A 30 4.56 -8.06 -5.88
C VAL A 30 3.68 -9.30 -5.67
N PRO A 31 3.42 -9.74 -4.42
CA PRO A 31 2.54 -10.88 -4.18
C PRO A 31 1.09 -10.62 -4.64
N ASP A 32 0.41 -11.62 -5.20
CA ASP A 32 -0.93 -11.52 -5.80
C ASP A 32 -1.96 -10.74 -4.95
N GLU A 33 -1.96 -10.92 -3.62
CA GLU A 33 -2.86 -10.16 -2.72
C GLU A 33 -2.53 -8.65 -2.71
N ILE A 34 -1.25 -8.30 -2.69
CA ILE A 34 -0.78 -6.92 -2.71
C ILE A 34 -0.99 -6.32 -4.10
N GLU A 35 -0.73 -7.07 -5.18
CA GLU A 35 -1.02 -6.64 -6.56
C GLU A 35 -2.51 -6.34 -6.72
N SER A 36 -3.38 -7.26 -6.27
CA SER A 36 -4.83 -7.10 -6.34
C SER A 36 -5.35 -5.88 -5.56
N ILE A 37 -4.87 -5.66 -4.34
CA ILE A 37 -5.23 -4.46 -3.54
C ILE A 37 -4.70 -3.19 -4.22
N THR A 38 -3.49 -3.22 -4.76
CA THR A 38 -2.84 -2.07 -5.40
C THR A 38 -3.53 -1.69 -6.71
N ARG A 39 -3.83 -2.65 -7.61
CA ARG A 39 -4.64 -2.40 -8.80
C ARG A 39 -6.05 -1.95 -8.42
N GLY A 40 -6.63 -2.51 -7.37
CA GLY A 40 -7.91 -2.06 -6.82
C GLY A 40 -7.91 -0.57 -6.45
N LEU A 41 -6.83 -0.05 -5.87
CA LEU A 41 -6.67 1.39 -5.55
C LEU A 41 -6.57 2.31 -6.77
N ALA A 42 -6.36 1.76 -7.98
CA ALA A 42 -6.35 2.49 -9.25
C ALA A 42 -7.69 2.41 -10.02
N GLY A 43 -8.47 1.36 -9.76
CA GLY A 43 -9.70 1.03 -10.48
C GLY A 43 -10.96 1.75 -10.01
N GLU A 44 -12.07 1.51 -10.72
CA GLU A 44 -13.37 2.12 -10.42
C GLU A 44 -14.00 1.71 -9.07
N GLN A 45 -13.51 0.62 -8.46
CA GLN A 45 -14.04 0.05 -7.21
C GLN A 45 -12.93 -0.14 -6.15
N PRO A 46 -12.39 0.97 -5.60
CA PRO A 46 -11.28 0.90 -4.65
C PRO A 46 -11.67 0.24 -3.31
N PRO A 47 -10.74 -0.45 -2.63
CA PRO A 47 -11.02 -1.14 -1.37
C PRO A 47 -11.56 -0.19 -0.30
N THR A 48 -12.74 -0.49 0.24
CA THR A 48 -13.44 0.36 1.23
C THR A 48 -13.09 0.03 2.69
N ASN A 49 -12.33 -1.04 2.94
CA ASN A 49 -11.86 -1.41 4.27
C ASN A 49 -10.43 -0.89 4.49
N PRO A 50 -10.20 0.08 5.40
CA PRO A 50 -8.87 0.67 5.60
C PRO A 50 -7.81 -0.35 6.05
N LEU A 51 -8.19 -1.43 6.74
CA LEU A 51 -7.24 -2.48 7.13
C LEU A 51 -6.73 -3.30 5.94
N VAL A 52 -7.51 -3.41 4.86
CA VAL A 52 -7.07 -4.05 3.61
C VAL A 52 -6.08 -3.14 2.88
N VAL A 53 -6.39 -1.84 2.80
CA VAL A 53 -5.53 -0.81 2.20
C VAL A 53 -4.17 -0.75 2.90
N LEU A 54 -4.16 -0.81 4.25
CA LEU A 54 -2.94 -0.80 5.05
C LEU A 54 -2.05 -2.04 4.87
N LYS A 55 -2.57 -3.18 4.35
CA LYS A 55 -1.71 -4.31 3.95
C LYS A 55 -0.81 -3.92 2.78
N ALA A 56 -1.37 -3.31 1.74
CA ALA A 56 -0.61 -2.82 0.60
C ALA A 56 0.36 -1.72 1.01
N ALA A 57 -0.10 -0.75 1.83
CA ALA A 57 0.78 0.29 2.37
C ALA A 57 2.00 -0.30 3.11
N ARG A 58 1.79 -1.30 3.98
CA ARG A 58 2.89 -1.98 4.69
C ARG A 58 3.89 -2.62 3.73
N TRP A 59 3.41 -3.26 2.66
CA TRP A 59 4.29 -3.91 1.69
C TRP A 59 5.11 -2.88 0.90
N TRP A 60 4.47 -1.86 0.31
CA TRP A 60 5.15 -0.80 -0.44
C TRP A 60 6.14 0.01 0.42
N TYR A 61 5.86 0.19 1.71
CA TYR A 61 6.81 0.80 2.66
C TYR A 61 8.05 -0.07 2.92
N LEU A 62 7.90 -1.40 2.95
CA LEU A 62 9.01 -2.31 3.28
C LEU A 62 9.84 -2.70 2.06
N HIS A 63 9.23 -2.77 0.86
CA HIS A 63 9.85 -3.31 -0.35
C HIS A 63 10.05 -2.27 -1.46
N GLY A 64 9.29 -1.18 -1.45
CA GLY A 64 9.47 -0.04 -2.36
C GLY A 64 10.32 1.08 -1.75
N LYS A 65 10.04 2.32 -2.15
CA LYS A 65 10.79 3.54 -1.75
C LYS A 65 10.41 4.06 -0.35
N GLY A 66 10.00 3.18 0.57
CA GLY A 66 9.65 3.54 1.94
C GLY A 66 8.53 4.57 2.04
N GLY A 67 8.71 5.57 2.91
CA GLY A 67 7.74 6.66 3.10
C GLY A 67 7.56 7.59 1.89
N THR A 68 8.40 7.44 0.87
CA THR A 68 8.38 8.19 -0.40
C THR A 68 7.92 7.35 -1.59
N ASP A 69 7.41 6.16 -1.36
CA ASP A 69 6.85 5.32 -2.41
C ASP A 69 5.44 5.80 -2.82
N PRO A 70 5.15 6.07 -4.11
CA PRO A 70 3.84 6.57 -4.53
C PRO A 70 2.68 5.62 -4.18
N ALA A 71 2.89 4.30 -4.25
CA ALA A 71 1.86 3.33 -3.89
C ALA A 71 1.64 3.26 -2.37
N PHE A 72 2.69 3.44 -1.55
CA PHE A 72 2.53 3.68 -0.11
C PHE A 72 1.76 4.97 0.17
N GLN A 73 2.18 6.09 -0.44
CA GLN A 73 1.60 7.42 -0.18
C GLN A 73 0.13 7.48 -0.58
N TRP A 74 -0.24 6.90 -1.72
CA TRP A 74 -1.64 6.78 -2.13
C TRP A 74 -2.45 5.88 -1.20
N ALA A 75 -1.92 4.72 -0.79
CA ALA A 75 -2.61 3.84 0.16
C ALA A 75 -2.85 4.52 1.53
N ILE A 76 -1.92 5.35 2.00
CA ILE A 76 -2.11 6.16 3.22
C ILE A 76 -3.14 7.28 3.00
N GLU A 77 -3.12 7.97 1.87
CA GLU A 77 -4.10 9.03 1.56
C GLU A 77 -5.52 8.46 1.40
N TRP A 78 -5.65 7.31 0.74
CA TRP A 78 -6.91 6.59 0.63
C TRP A 78 -7.40 6.08 2.00
N THR A 79 -6.50 5.59 2.86
CA THR A 79 -6.84 5.23 4.25
C THR A 79 -7.32 6.45 5.05
N ARG A 80 -6.69 7.62 4.87
CA ARG A 80 -7.12 8.89 5.46
C ARG A 80 -8.51 9.28 4.95
N HIS A 81 -8.77 9.19 3.65
CA HIS A 81 -10.09 9.44 3.06
C HIS A 81 -11.16 8.56 3.74
N LEU A 82 -10.97 7.23 3.76
CA LEU A 82 -11.90 6.28 4.40
C LEU A 82 -12.14 6.57 5.90
N ALA A 83 -11.12 7.05 6.62
CA ALA A 83 -11.21 7.30 8.06
C ALA A 83 -11.82 8.67 8.42
N THR A 84 -11.85 9.64 7.48
CA THR A 84 -12.21 11.03 7.77
C THR A 84 -13.29 11.62 6.86
N ASP A 85 -13.73 10.88 5.83
CA ASP A 85 -14.63 11.34 4.75
C ASP A 85 -14.14 12.63 4.05
N SER A 86 -12.85 12.95 4.20
CA SER A 86 -12.22 14.09 3.53
C SER A 86 -11.84 13.71 2.09
N PRO A 87 -11.95 14.62 1.11
CA PRO A 87 -11.47 14.36 -0.25
C PRO A 87 -10.01 13.89 -0.27
N SER A 88 -9.73 12.93 -1.15
CA SER A 88 -8.39 12.44 -1.45
C SER A 88 -7.64 13.40 -2.39
N ASP A 89 -6.31 13.34 -2.32
CA ASP A 89 -5.41 14.17 -3.11
C ASP A 89 -5.29 13.64 -4.55
N VAL A 90 -5.76 14.42 -5.53
CA VAL A 90 -5.75 14.04 -6.95
C VAL A 90 -4.34 14.03 -7.53
N GLU A 91 -3.43 14.89 -7.05
CA GLU A 91 -2.05 14.94 -7.55
C GLU A 91 -1.32 13.64 -7.17
N ARG A 92 -1.51 13.16 -5.92
CA ARG A 92 -1.00 11.85 -5.48
C ARG A 92 -1.61 10.67 -6.23
N PHE A 93 -2.88 10.77 -6.64
CA PHE A 93 -3.50 9.72 -7.47
C PHE A 93 -2.85 9.66 -8.84
N ASP A 94 -2.62 10.81 -9.49
CA ASP A 94 -1.97 10.87 -10.79
C ASP A 94 -0.51 10.40 -10.74
N GLU A 95 0.25 10.75 -9.69
CA GLU A 95 1.62 10.23 -9.44
C GLU A 95 1.62 8.71 -9.21
N PHE A 96 0.65 8.18 -8.46
CA PHE A 96 0.48 6.76 -8.23
C PHE A 96 0.21 5.99 -9.54
N LEU A 97 -0.63 6.54 -10.44
CA LEU A 97 -0.89 5.92 -11.74
C LEU A 97 0.34 5.93 -12.67
N GLU A 98 1.20 6.96 -12.62
CA GLU A 98 2.50 6.94 -13.34
C GLU A 98 3.43 5.89 -12.77
N TYR A 99 3.46 5.77 -11.45
CA TYR A 99 4.30 4.81 -10.77
C TYR A 99 3.91 3.38 -11.11
N LEU A 100 2.62 3.03 -11.11
CA LEU A 100 2.14 1.70 -11.48
C LEU A 100 2.51 1.28 -12.91
N VAL A 101 2.45 2.18 -13.88
CA VAL A 101 2.95 1.90 -15.25
C VAL A 101 4.46 1.70 -15.22
N THR A 102 5.20 2.53 -14.46
CA THR A 102 6.67 2.43 -14.34
C THR A 102 7.15 1.11 -13.74
N VAL A 103 6.40 0.53 -12.80
CA VAL A 103 6.69 -0.79 -12.20
C VAL A 103 5.98 -1.95 -12.91
N GLY A 104 5.39 -1.74 -14.09
CA GLY A 104 4.88 -2.82 -14.94
C GLY A 104 3.54 -3.43 -14.51
N PHE A 105 2.65 -2.69 -13.84
CA PHE A 105 1.28 -3.17 -13.56
C PHE A 105 0.35 -3.12 -14.79
N ALA A 106 0.72 -2.32 -15.79
CA ALA A 106 0.05 -2.09 -17.07
C ALA A 106 1.02 -1.41 -18.05
N ASP A 107 0.78 -1.50 -19.36
CA ASP A 107 1.56 -0.78 -20.37
C ASP A 107 1.14 0.71 -20.44
N GLU A 108 -0.15 1.00 -20.17
CA GLU A 108 -0.68 2.36 -20.15
C GLU A 108 -1.57 2.70 -18.94
N ARG A 109 -1.58 3.99 -18.58
CA ARG A 109 -2.40 4.63 -17.52
C ARG A 109 -3.91 4.34 -17.61
N HIS A 110 -4.42 3.94 -18.78
CA HIS A 110 -5.84 3.69 -19.02
C HIS A 110 -6.26 2.23 -18.77
N GLU A 111 -5.31 1.30 -18.71
CA GLU A 111 -5.52 -0.14 -18.47
C GLU A 111 -5.52 -0.49 -16.97
N LEU A 112 -5.18 0.49 -16.11
CA LEU A 112 -5.22 0.38 -14.65
C LEU A 112 -6.64 0.53 -14.04
N ARG A 113 -7.65 0.83 -14.86
CA ARG A 113 -9.00 1.24 -14.42
C ARG A 113 -10.06 0.15 -14.51
#